data_AF-A0A078JYT6-F1
#
_entry.id   AF-A0A078JYT6-F1
#
_cell.length_a   1.000
_cell.length_b   1.000
_cell.length_c   1.000
_cell.angle_alpha   90.00
_cell.angle_beta   90.00
_cell.angle_gamma   90.00
#
_symmetry.space_group_name_H-M   'P 1'
#
loop_
_entity.id
_entity.type
_entity.pdbx_description
1 polymer ?
#
loop_
_entity_poly.entity_id
_entity_poly.type
_entity_poly.pdbx_seq_one_letter_code
_entity_poly.pdbx_strand_id
1 'polypeptide(L)'
;MMGLSNLSLSRNNKFTVVGCNALALLMTYGTRNHSAVCLSTCDSPPVANGECNGEGCCSTDVFVPLDSNKFHTLPTRVPNMTSVYDFNPCKDAFLGENGTFHFNASEDLKNLRNVKEFPVLLDWSIGNQRCDQVGNRSICCMNNSICVNSTRGTGYNCKCFEGFEGNPYLSNEKGCQGTLHVTLQENSGILTDIPTENEILGISRGISEETQNWVPSEFPRNIPTEFRGNINPSEYSEEITRKNVFLGKNR
;
A
#
# COMPACT_ATOMS: atom_id res chain seq x y z
N MET A 1 22.22 7.01 12.05
CA MET A 1 20.85 6.57 12.40
C MET A 1 20.03 6.66 11.12
N MET A 2 19.69 5.53 10.48
CA MET A 2 18.86 5.52 9.27
C MET A 2 17.39 5.66 9.72
N GLY A 3 16.82 6.86 9.56
CA GLY A 3 15.43 7.13 9.90
C GLY A 3 14.53 7.04 8.66
N LEU A 4 13.30 6.57 8.86
CA LEU A 4 12.24 6.71 7.86
C LEU A 4 11.99 8.20 7.59
N SER A 5 11.82 8.51 6.31
CA SER A 5 11.52 9.85 5.80
C SER A 5 10.36 9.76 4.81
N ASN A 6 9.57 10.84 4.69
CA ASN A 6 8.49 10.98 3.71
C ASN A 6 7.43 9.86 3.73
N LEU A 7 6.96 9.45 4.91
CA LEU A 7 5.83 8.52 5.06
C LEU A 7 4.52 9.23 4.68
N SER A 8 3.80 8.71 3.68
CA SER A 8 2.52 9.25 3.22
C SER A 8 1.60 8.19 2.62
N LEU A 9 0.31 8.53 2.47
CA LEU A 9 -0.63 7.70 1.72
C LEU A 9 -0.25 7.66 0.24
N SER A 10 -0.29 6.47 -0.35
CA SER A 10 -0.02 6.30 -1.77
C SER A 10 -1.13 6.87 -2.65
N ARG A 11 -0.76 7.35 -3.84
CA ARG A 11 -1.72 7.76 -4.89
C ARG A 11 -2.45 6.58 -5.52
N ASN A 12 -1.98 5.35 -5.30
CA ASN A 12 -2.67 4.16 -5.76
C ASN A 12 -3.77 3.68 -4.80
N ASN A 13 -4.21 4.53 -3.86
CA ASN A 13 -5.40 4.28 -3.07
C ASN A 13 -6.62 4.95 -3.69
N LYS A 14 -7.78 4.32 -3.53
CA LYS A 14 -9.10 4.84 -3.91
C LYS A 14 -9.94 5.09 -2.66
N PHE A 15 -10.61 6.23 -2.63
CA PHE A 15 -11.63 6.53 -1.63
C PHE A 15 -12.99 6.12 -2.16
N THR A 16 -13.68 5.26 -1.43
CA THR A 16 -14.92 4.63 -1.88
C THR A 16 -16.00 4.81 -0.83
N VAL A 17 -17.22 5.11 -1.28
CA VAL A 17 -18.45 5.04 -0.50
C VAL A 17 -19.37 3.99 -1.12
N VAL A 18 -19.98 3.18 -0.27
CA VAL A 18 -20.99 2.19 -0.64
C VAL A 18 -22.27 2.52 0.11
N GLY A 19 -23.34 2.69 -0.66
CA GLY A 19 -24.67 3.02 -0.16
C GLY A 19 -25.47 3.86 -1.14
N CYS A 20 -26.79 3.84 -0.96
CA CYS A 20 -27.71 4.72 -1.67
C CYS A 20 -27.93 6.00 -0.88
N ASN A 21 -28.08 7.10 -1.61
CA ASN A 21 -28.24 8.44 -1.07
C ASN A 21 -27.14 8.72 -0.03
N ALA A 22 -25.91 8.33 -0.37
CA ALA A 22 -24.76 8.29 0.51
C ALA A 22 -23.71 9.27 0.01
N LEU A 23 -23.25 10.14 0.91
CA LEU A 23 -22.14 11.06 0.70
C LEU A 23 -21.06 10.76 1.71
N ALA A 24 -19.81 10.66 1.28
CA ALA A 24 -18.70 10.51 2.20
C ALA A 24 -17.63 11.57 1.95
N LEU A 25 -17.14 12.15 3.04
CA LEU A 25 -16.01 13.07 3.04
C LEU A 25 -14.77 12.33 3.55
N LEU A 26 -13.70 12.35 2.78
CA LEU A 26 -12.36 11.99 3.23
C LEU A 26 -11.60 13.28 3.55
N MET A 27 -10.94 13.32 4.70
CA MET A 27 -10.00 14.36 5.09
C MET A 27 -8.64 13.72 5.36
N THR A 28 -7.57 14.26 4.78
CA THR A 28 -6.20 13.84 5.05
C THR A 28 -5.43 14.97 5.71
N TYR A 29 -4.54 14.63 6.64
CA TYR A 29 -3.82 15.60 7.46
C TYR A 29 -2.31 15.47 7.26
N GLY A 30 -1.67 16.60 6.93
CA GLY A 30 -0.23 16.76 6.69
C GLY A 30 0.15 18.24 6.85
N THR A 31 1.08 18.77 6.05
CA THR A 31 1.37 20.22 6.02
C THR A 31 0.21 21.03 5.46
N ARG A 32 -0.55 20.45 4.52
CA ARG A 32 -1.82 20.97 4.03
C ARG A 32 -2.87 19.89 4.15
N ASN A 33 -4.03 20.27 4.68
CA ASN A 33 -5.16 19.36 4.75
C ASN A 33 -5.78 19.27 3.35
N HIS A 34 -6.08 18.05 2.93
CA HIS A 34 -6.80 17.79 1.69
C HIS A 34 -8.12 17.11 1.99
N SER A 35 -9.07 17.28 1.09
CA SER A 35 -10.34 16.58 1.16
C SER A 35 -10.72 16.00 -0.20
N ALA A 36 -11.43 14.88 -0.14
CA ALA A 36 -12.09 14.27 -1.28
C ALA A 36 -13.52 13.94 -0.88
N VAL A 37 -14.44 14.03 -1.83
CA VAL A 37 -15.85 13.70 -1.62
C VAL A 37 -16.26 12.66 -2.64
N CYS A 38 -17.08 11.71 -2.21
CA CYS A 38 -17.76 10.77 -3.09
C CYS A 38 -19.25 10.78 -2.77
N LEU A 39 -20.08 10.79 -3.81
CA LEU A 39 -21.54 10.81 -3.73
C LEU A 39 -22.11 9.67 -4.59
N SER A 40 -23.05 8.95 -4.01
CA SER A 40 -23.82 7.90 -4.68
C SER A 40 -25.32 8.09 -4.39
N THR A 41 -26.15 7.97 -5.43
CA THR A 41 -27.59 8.20 -5.38
C THR A 41 -28.36 7.04 -5.98
N CYS A 42 -29.44 6.62 -5.34
CA CYS A 42 -30.37 5.64 -5.88
C CYS A 42 -31.69 5.70 -5.11
N ASP A 43 -32.80 5.59 -5.83
CA ASP A 43 -34.16 5.52 -5.25
C ASP A 43 -34.73 4.09 -5.25
N SER A 44 -34.03 3.15 -5.90
CA SER A 44 -34.40 1.74 -5.98
C SER A 44 -33.14 0.87 -5.96
N PRO A 45 -33.25 -0.46 -5.74
CA PRO A 45 -32.10 -1.35 -5.77
C PRO A 45 -31.34 -1.27 -7.11
N PRO A 46 -30.03 -0.95 -7.11
CA PRO A 46 -29.22 -0.94 -8.32
C PRO A 46 -29.08 -2.33 -8.94
N VAL A 47 -28.68 -2.38 -10.21
CA VAL A 47 -28.40 -3.64 -10.91
C VAL A 47 -27.27 -4.40 -10.20
N ALA A 48 -27.42 -5.72 -10.05
CA ALA A 48 -26.54 -6.58 -9.24
C ALA A 48 -25.03 -6.46 -9.58
N ASN A 49 -24.70 -6.14 -10.84
CA ASN A 49 -23.33 -5.98 -11.35
C ASN A 49 -23.04 -4.54 -11.82
N GLY A 50 -23.66 -3.54 -11.19
CA GLY A 50 -23.40 -2.15 -11.49
C GLY A 50 -21.94 -1.77 -11.27
N GLU A 51 -21.43 -0.85 -12.08
CA GLU A 51 -20.12 -0.24 -11.85
C GLU A 51 -20.18 0.70 -10.64
N CYS A 52 -19.04 0.90 -9.97
CA CYS A 52 -18.95 1.85 -8.86
C CYS A 52 -18.79 3.30 -9.37
N ASN A 53 -19.83 3.83 -10.00
CA ASN A 53 -19.80 5.09 -10.75
C ASN A 53 -20.95 6.07 -10.42
N GLY A 54 -21.57 5.94 -9.25
CA GLY A 54 -22.56 6.89 -8.71
C GLY A 54 -23.91 6.28 -8.34
N GLU A 55 -24.15 5.01 -8.67
CA GLU A 55 -25.39 4.29 -8.32
C GLU A 55 -25.09 3.17 -7.33
N GLY A 56 -25.40 3.40 -6.05
CA GLY A 56 -25.11 2.48 -4.94
C GLY A 56 -23.63 2.42 -4.51
N CYS A 57 -22.71 2.92 -5.33
CA CYS A 57 -21.29 3.03 -5.03
C CYS A 57 -20.66 4.20 -5.79
N CYS A 58 -19.72 4.89 -5.14
CA CYS A 58 -18.87 5.89 -5.78
C CYS A 58 -17.42 5.64 -5.32
N SER A 59 -16.49 5.70 -6.27
CA SER A 59 -15.05 5.63 -5.99
C SER A 59 -14.31 6.78 -6.66
N THR A 60 -13.37 7.40 -5.95
CA THR A 60 -12.59 8.53 -6.44
C THR A 60 -11.10 8.41 -6.09
N ASP A 61 -10.27 9.01 -6.91
CA ASP A 61 -8.83 9.14 -6.66
C ASP A 61 -8.57 10.08 -5.49
N VAL A 62 -7.58 9.72 -4.67
CA VAL A 62 -7.15 10.58 -3.56
C VAL A 62 -5.82 11.23 -3.89
N PHE A 63 -5.85 12.53 -4.12
CA PHE A 63 -4.65 13.33 -4.26
C PHE A 63 -4.11 13.72 -2.89
N VAL A 64 -3.23 12.88 -2.34
CA VAL A 64 -2.59 13.13 -1.06
C VAL A 64 -1.20 13.77 -1.26
N PRO A 65 -0.89 14.89 -0.57
CA PRO A 65 0.46 15.42 -0.48
C PRO A 65 1.43 14.44 0.19
N LEU A 66 2.73 14.70 0.02
CA LEU A 66 3.85 13.80 0.38
C LEU A 66 4.03 13.52 1.87
N ASP A 67 3.20 14.09 2.73
CA ASP A 67 3.40 14.15 4.17
C ASP A 67 2.16 13.79 4.98
N SER A 68 1.09 13.36 4.30
CA SER A 68 -0.15 12.99 4.97
C SER A 68 -0.25 11.47 5.06
N ASN A 69 -0.08 10.94 6.25
CA ASN A 69 -0.28 9.52 6.59
C ASN A 69 -1.47 9.29 7.51
N LYS A 70 -2.18 10.36 7.89
CA LYS A 70 -3.39 10.33 8.71
C LYS A 70 -4.58 10.76 7.89
N PHE A 71 -5.69 10.08 8.09
CA PHE A 71 -6.93 10.40 7.43
C PHE A 71 -8.15 10.07 8.28
N HIS A 72 -9.27 10.68 7.88
CA HIS A 72 -10.58 10.53 8.47
C HIS A 72 -11.63 10.43 7.37
N THR A 73 -12.57 9.50 7.52
CA THR A 73 -13.74 9.37 6.65
C THR A 73 -15.01 9.67 7.42
N LEU A 74 -15.93 10.38 6.80
CA LEU A 74 -17.23 10.74 7.36
C LEU A 74 -18.34 10.42 6.35
N PRO A 75 -18.91 9.20 6.40
CA PRO A 75 -20.08 8.85 5.61
C PRO A 75 -21.36 9.39 6.27
N THR A 76 -22.21 10.01 5.45
CA THR A 76 -23.53 10.50 5.82
C THR A 76 -24.57 10.13 4.77
N ARG A 77 -25.84 10.16 5.16
CA ARG A 77 -26.96 10.04 4.21
C ARG A 77 -27.37 11.43 3.76
N VAL A 78 -27.62 11.59 2.47
CA VAL A 78 -28.09 12.84 1.91
C VAL A 78 -29.53 13.07 2.40
N PRO A 79 -29.83 14.24 3.00
CA PRO A 79 -31.17 14.54 3.51
C PRO A 79 -32.16 14.74 2.36
N ASN A 80 -33.46 14.61 2.66
CA ASN A 80 -34.57 14.84 1.73
C ASN A 80 -34.58 13.94 0.47
N MET A 81 -33.92 12.77 0.51
CA MET A 81 -34.02 11.75 -0.53
C MET A 81 -34.96 10.61 -0.13
N THR A 82 -35.37 9.80 -1.10
CA THR A 82 -36.22 8.63 -0.89
C THR A 82 -35.61 7.69 0.15
N SER A 83 -36.46 7.10 0.99
CA SER A 83 -36.02 6.09 1.96
C SER A 83 -35.59 4.83 1.23
N VAL A 84 -34.37 4.36 1.52
CA VAL A 84 -33.77 3.16 0.93
C VAL A 84 -33.36 2.12 1.98
N TYR A 85 -33.85 2.27 3.22
CA TYR A 85 -33.46 1.42 4.36
C TYR A 85 -33.80 -0.08 4.17
N ASP A 86 -34.83 -0.39 3.37
CA ASP A 86 -35.26 -1.78 3.13
C ASP A 86 -34.20 -2.63 2.40
N PHE A 87 -33.38 -1.99 1.56
CA PHE A 87 -32.32 -2.67 0.79
C PHE A 87 -30.92 -2.12 1.04
N ASN A 88 -30.80 -0.90 1.57
CA ASN A 88 -29.56 -0.26 1.98
C ASN A 88 -29.68 0.33 3.40
N PRO A 89 -29.61 -0.50 4.45
CA PRO A 89 -29.71 -0.05 5.84
C PRO A 89 -28.46 0.65 6.36
N CYS A 90 -27.29 0.42 5.75
CA CYS A 90 -26.00 0.96 6.19
C CYS A 90 -25.31 1.72 5.05
N LYS A 91 -24.42 2.64 5.43
CA LYS A 91 -23.51 3.34 4.52
C LYS A 91 -22.09 3.12 5.01
N ASP A 92 -21.22 2.72 4.10
CA ASP A 92 -19.83 2.38 4.38
C ASP A 92 -18.92 3.30 3.57
N ALA A 93 -17.85 3.81 4.17
CA ALA A 93 -16.85 4.59 3.45
C ALA A 93 -15.43 4.24 3.90
N PHE A 94 -14.52 4.14 2.93
CA PHE A 94 -13.18 3.65 3.17
C PHE A 94 -12.16 4.14 2.16
N LEU A 95 -10.91 4.15 2.60
CA LEU A 95 -9.74 4.27 1.76
C LEU A 95 -9.15 2.86 1.60
N GLY A 96 -8.81 2.46 0.39
CA GLY A 96 -8.17 1.16 0.14
C GLY A 96 -7.32 1.17 -1.12
N GLU A 97 -6.43 0.18 -1.24
CA GLU A 97 -5.58 -0.04 -2.41
C GLU A 97 -6.45 -0.26 -3.66
N ASN A 98 -6.10 0.44 -4.73
CA ASN A 98 -6.81 0.35 -6.00
C ASN A 98 -6.82 -1.10 -6.51
N GLY A 99 -7.99 -1.57 -6.97
CA GLY A 99 -8.17 -2.94 -7.45
C GLY A 99 -8.43 -4.00 -6.37
N THR A 100 -8.43 -3.66 -5.08
CA THR A 100 -8.75 -4.63 -4.01
C THR A 100 -10.25 -4.76 -3.70
N PHE A 101 -11.05 -3.77 -4.10
CA PHE A 101 -12.50 -3.77 -3.92
C PHE A 101 -13.22 -3.74 -5.27
N HIS A 102 -14.15 -4.68 -5.45
CA HIS A 102 -15.07 -4.73 -6.58
C HIS A 102 -16.49 -4.70 -6.06
N PHE A 103 -17.25 -3.68 -6.48
CA PHE A 103 -18.62 -3.47 -6.03
C PHE A 103 -19.59 -4.50 -6.61
N ASN A 104 -20.49 -5.00 -5.76
CA ASN A 104 -21.65 -5.80 -6.15
C ASN A 104 -22.88 -5.30 -5.37
N ALA A 105 -23.85 -4.71 -6.07
CA ALA A 105 -24.99 -4.07 -5.41
C ALA A 105 -25.84 -5.05 -4.56
N SER A 106 -25.96 -6.31 -4.99
CA SER A 106 -26.80 -7.31 -4.30
C SER A 106 -26.20 -7.74 -2.95
N GLU A 107 -24.88 -7.73 -2.83
CA GLU A 107 -24.15 -8.19 -1.65
C GLU A 107 -23.69 -7.03 -0.76
N ASP A 108 -23.28 -5.90 -1.37
CA ASP A 108 -22.58 -4.84 -0.68
C ASP A 108 -23.51 -3.82 -0.01
N LEU A 109 -24.69 -3.54 -0.58
CA LEU A 109 -25.59 -2.50 -0.06
C LEU A 109 -26.20 -2.83 1.31
N LYS A 110 -26.29 -4.12 1.66
CA LYS A 110 -26.84 -4.55 2.95
C LYS A 110 -25.81 -4.50 4.07
N ASN A 111 -24.60 -5.01 3.85
CA ASN A 111 -23.58 -5.10 4.89
C ASN A 111 -22.12 -5.11 4.40
N LEU A 112 -21.86 -4.71 3.15
CA LEU A 112 -20.54 -4.77 2.51
C LEU A 112 -19.88 -6.15 2.62
N ARG A 113 -20.64 -7.23 2.36
CA ARG A 113 -20.19 -8.63 2.53
C ARG A 113 -19.56 -8.94 3.90
N ASN A 114 -19.92 -8.19 4.94
CA ASN A 114 -19.27 -8.23 6.25
C ASN A 114 -17.75 -7.97 6.23
N VAL A 115 -17.22 -7.37 5.17
CA VAL A 115 -15.84 -6.87 5.14
C VAL A 115 -15.72 -5.82 6.24
N LYS A 116 -14.61 -5.89 6.99
CA LYS A 116 -14.33 -4.98 8.11
C LYS A 116 -13.10 -4.14 7.90
N GLU A 117 -12.21 -4.55 7.00
CA GLU A 117 -10.89 -3.96 6.81
C GLU A 117 -10.54 -3.91 5.33
N PHE A 118 -9.86 -2.85 4.91
CA PHE A 118 -9.26 -2.74 3.59
C PHE A 118 -7.77 -2.42 3.71
N PRO A 119 -6.91 -3.02 2.87
CA PRO A 119 -5.50 -2.67 2.84
C PRO A 119 -5.36 -1.27 2.25
N VAL A 120 -4.58 -0.41 2.92
CA VAL A 120 -4.18 0.92 2.44
C VAL A 120 -2.71 0.88 2.08
N LEU A 121 -2.37 1.42 0.92
CA LEU A 121 -1.00 1.50 0.43
C LEU A 121 -0.30 2.78 0.91
N LEU A 122 0.95 2.66 1.33
CA LEU A 122 1.78 3.77 1.81
C LEU A 122 3.02 3.95 0.95
N ASP A 123 3.36 5.20 0.70
CA ASP A 123 4.63 5.59 0.11
C ASP A 123 5.57 6.05 1.23
N TRP A 124 6.82 5.58 1.20
CA TRP A 124 7.84 5.90 2.19
C TRP A 124 9.23 5.92 1.56
N SER A 125 10.21 6.42 2.30
CA SER A 125 11.62 6.43 1.89
C SER A 125 12.56 6.39 3.11
N ILE A 126 13.82 6.03 2.88
CA ILE A 126 14.87 6.04 3.89
C ILE A 126 15.70 7.31 3.74
N GLY A 127 15.87 8.03 4.86
CA GLY A 127 16.70 9.22 4.95
C GLY A 127 16.29 10.35 4.00
N ASN A 128 17.13 11.37 3.92
CA ASN A 128 16.94 12.55 3.08
C ASN A 128 17.86 12.61 1.87
N GLN A 129 18.77 11.64 1.74
CA GLN A 129 19.76 11.58 0.67
C GLN A 129 19.29 10.64 -0.45
N ARG A 130 19.71 10.90 -1.68
CA ARG A 130 19.46 10.06 -2.86
C ARG A 130 20.52 8.96 -2.99
N CYS A 131 20.26 7.94 -3.79
CA CYS A 131 21.15 6.78 -3.99
C CYS A 131 22.57 7.17 -4.41
N ASP A 132 22.72 8.19 -5.26
CA ASP A 132 24.00 8.73 -5.70
C ASP A 132 24.78 9.41 -4.56
N GLN A 133 24.09 9.96 -3.57
CA GLN A 133 24.67 10.65 -2.42
C GLN A 133 25.09 9.70 -1.30
N VAL A 134 24.40 8.56 -1.16
CA VAL A 134 24.68 7.60 -0.10
C VAL A 134 25.62 6.46 -0.52
N GLY A 135 25.79 6.24 -1.83
CA GLY A 135 26.65 5.21 -2.38
C GLY A 135 25.94 3.84 -2.45
N ASN A 136 25.94 3.24 -3.65
CA ASN A 136 25.16 2.03 -3.96
C ASN A 136 25.52 0.77 -3.13
N ARG A 137 26.73 0.72 -2.57
CA ARG A 137 27.29 -0.55 -2.10
C ARG A 137 26.89 -0.89 -0.66
N SER A 138 26.87 0.01 0.33
CA SER A 138 26.74 -0.43 1.75
C SER A 138 25.34 -0.32 2.39
N ILE A 139 24.27 -0.21 1.59
CA ILE A 139 23.00 0.34 2.10
C ILE A 139 21.79 -0.57 1.84
N CYS A 140 21.59 -0.94 0.58
CA CYS A 140 20.73 -2.08 0.27
C CYS A 140 21.56 -3.33 0.58
N CYS A 141 20.97 -4.31 1.26
CA CYS A 141 21.69 -5.55 1.58
C CYS A 141 22.16 -6.15 0.25
N MET A 142 23.46 -6.01 -0.03
CA MET A 142 24.12 -6.06 -1.35
C MET A 142 23.77 -7.24 -2.26
N ASN A 143 23.15 -8.28 -1.72
CA ASN A 143 22.79 -9.48 -2.45
C ASN A 143 21.51 -9.21 -3.26
N ASN A 144 21.67 -9.12 -4.57
CA ASN A 144 20.58 -9.10 -5.54
C ASN A 144 19.55 -7.96 -5.36
N SER A 145 19.99 -6.83 -4.81
CA SER A 145 19.17 -5.65 -4.60
C SER A 145 19.80 -4.39 -5.20
N ILE A 146 18.97 -3.39 -5.49
CA ILE A 146 19.34 -2.11 -6.06
C ILE A 146 18.74 -0.97 -5.26
N CYS A 147 19.51 0.11 -5.10
CA CYS A 147 19.00 1.37 -4.58
C CYS A 147 18.17 2.10 -5.65
N VAL A 148 16.95 2.49 -5.29
CA VAL A 148 16.07 3.31 -6.12
C VAL A 148 15.76 4.62 -5.40
N ASN A 149 15.90 5.74 -6.11
CA ASN A 149 15.54 7.04 -5.54
C ASN A 149 14.05 7.08 -5.20
N SER A 150 13.69 7.74 -4.10
CA SER A 150 12.30 7.97 -3.77
C SER A 150 11.61 8.70 -4.92
N THR A 151 10.51 8.12 -5.41
CA THR A 151 9.62 8.75 -6.39
C THR A 151 8.80 9.88 -5.76
N ARG A 152 8.85 9.99 -4.43
CA ARG A 152 8.01 10.84 -3.60
C ARG A 152 8.86 11.55 -2.56
N GLY A 153 9.50 12.63 -2.99
CA GLY A 153 10.29 13.52 -2.13
C GLY A 153 11.79 13.19 -2.16
N THR A 154 12.41 13.29 -0.99
CA THR A 154 13.82 12.95 -0.78
C THR A 154 13.97 11.51 -0.29
N GLY A 155 15.19 11.02 -0.17
CA GLY A 155 15.45 9.66 0.28
C GLY A 155 15.53 8.64 -0.85
N TYR A 156 15.71 7.38 -0.46
CA TYR A 156 15.77 6.22 -1.35
C TYR A 156 15.03 5.02 -0.74
N ASN A 157 14.78 4.02 -1.57
CA ASN A 157 14.34 2.69 -1.17
C ASN A 157 15.28 1.65 -1.79
N CYS A 158 15.23 0.43 -1.30
CA CYS A 158 15.87 -0.72 -1.92
C CYS A 158 14.80 -1.60 -2.58
N LYS A 159 15.17 -2.22 -3.70
CA LYS A 159 14.32 -3.16 -4.45
C LYS A 159 15.17 -4.36 -4.85
N CYS A 160 14.61 -5.56 -4.86
CA CYS A 160 15.30 -6.69 -5.50
C CYS A 160 15.47 -6.46 -7.01
N PHE A 161 16.51 -7.05 -7.60
CA PHE A 161 16.62 -7.12 -9.04
C PHE A 161 15.45 -7.89 -9.64
N GLU A 162 15.21 -7.66 -10.93
CA GLU A 162 14.22 -8.42 -11.67
C GLU A 162 14.56 -9.92 -11.64
N GLY A 163 13.54 -10.74 -11.34
CA GLY A 163 13.72 -12.18 -11.13
C GLY A 163 14.13 -12.60 -9.71
N PHE A 164 14.26 -11.65 -8.78
CA PHE A 164 14.52 -11.91 -7.36
C PHE A 164 13.35 -11.41 -6.49
N GLU A 165 13.01 -12.18 -5.46
CA GLU A 165 11.92 -11.91 -4.52
C GLU A 165 12.41 -11.99 -3.07
N GLY A 166 11.69 -11.36 -2.15
CA GLY A 166 12.09 -11.22 -0.74
C GLY A 166 12.67 -9.85 -0.44
N ASN A 167 13.33 -9.70 0.72
CA ASN A 167 13.58 -8.39 1.32
C ASN A 167 14.92 -7.75 0.99
N PRO A 168 14.95 -6.63 0.23
CA PRO A 168 16.20 -5.99 -0.19
C PRO A 168 16.93 -5.31 0.97
N TYR A 169 16.32 -5.27 2.15
CA TYR A 169 16.91 -4.78 3.40
C TYR A 169 17.37 -5.92 4.33
N LEU A 170 17.21 -7.19 3.93
CA LEU A 170 17.69 -8.35 4.67
C LEU A 170 18.79 -9.05 3.89
N SER A 171 19.86 -9.45 4.57
CA SER A 171 20.97 -10.23 3.99
C SER A 171 20.81 -11.74 4.17
N ASN A 172 19.77 -12.19 4.88
CA ASN A 172 19.54 -13.59 5.19
C ASN A 172 18.63 -14.27 4.15
N GLU A 173 18.14 -15.46 4.46
CA GLU A 173 17.25 -16.25 3.59
C GLU A 173 15.92 -15.54 3.26
N LYS A 174 15.51 -14.56 4.08
CA LYS A 174 14.35 -13.69 3.80
C LYS A 174 14.72 -12.48 2.92
N GLY A 175 15.99 -12.36 2.52
CA GLY A 175 16.49 -11.35 1.61
C GLY A 175 16.10 -11.63 0.15
N CYS A 176 16.67 -10.89 -0.80
CA CYS A 176 16.42 -11.10 -2.23
C CYS A 176 16.98 -12.45 -2.73
N GLN A 177 16.10 -13.44 -2.90
CA GLN A 177 16.39 -14.78 -3.41
C GLN A 177 15.81 -14.95 -4.82
N GLY A 178 16.52 -15.66 -5.68
CA GLY A 178 16.11 -15.85 -7.07
C GLY A 178 17.21 -16.44 -7.95
N THR A 179 16.88 -16.71 -9.20
CA THR A 179 17.83 -17.18 -10.20
C THR A 179 17.79 -16.22 -11.39
N LEU A 180 18.94 -15.63 -11.74
CA LEU A 180 19.04 -14.79 -12.92
C LEU A 180 18.89 -15.66 -14.17
N HIS A 181 17.74 -15.57 -14.85
CA HIS A 181 17.57 -16.18 -16.17
C HIS A 181 18.29 -15.32 -17.22
N VAL A 182 19.59 -15.57 -17.40
CA VAL A 182 20.32 -15.00 -18.55
C VAL A 182 19.86 -15.76 -19.79
N THR A 183 19.04 -15.14 -20.63
CA THR A 183 18.84 -15.62 -22.00
C THR A 183 20.07 -15.25 -22.80
N LEU A 184 20.96 -16.22 -23.03
CA LEU A 184 22.01 -16.08 -24.04
C LEU A 184 21.31 -16.01 -25.40
N GLN A 185 21.12 -14.81 -25.94
CA GLN A 185 20.90 -14.69 -27.38
C GLN A 185 22.21 -15.05 -28.07
N GLU A 186 22.28 -16.23 -28.67
CA GLU A 186 23.32 -16.57 -29.64
C GLU A 186 23.18 -15.61 -30.84
N ASN A 187 23.83 -14.46 -30.76
CA ASN A 187 24.15 -13.73 -31.97
C ASN A 187 25.13 -14.61 -32.75
N SER A 188 24.70 -15.13 -33.90
CA SER A 188 25.54 -15.89 -34.85
C SER A 188 26.58 -14.98 -35.53
N GLY A 189 27.36 -14.26 -34.74
CA GLY A 189 28.50 -13.45 -35.14
C GLY A 189 29.76 -13.97 -34.47
N ILE A 190 30.80 -14.20 -35.27
CA ILE A 190 32.10 -14.75 -34.89
C ILE A 190 32.63 -14.17 -33.57
N LEU A 191 32.90 -15.06 -32.60
CA LEU A 191 33.52 -14.74 -31.32
C LEU A 191 35.00 -14.36 -31.55
N THR A 192 35.34 -13.08 -31.38
CA THR A 192 36.69 -12.66 -31.00
C THR A 192 36.55 -11.75 -29.80
N ASP A 193 36.49 -12.36 -28.61
CA ASP A 193 37.00 -11.88 -27.32
C ASP A 193 36.41 -12.75 -26.21
N ILE A 194 37.15 -13.79 -25.81
CA ILE A 194 36.84 -14.62 -24.64
C ILE A 194 37.28 -13.84 -23.40
N PRO A 195 36.40 -13.48 -22.44
CA PRO A 195 36.83 -12.91 -21.18
C PRO A 195 37.59 -13.98 -20.39
N THR A 196 38.82 -13.67 -19.97
CA THR A 196 39.65 -14.58 -19.16
C THR A 196 39.06 -14.80 -17.76
N GLU A 197 39.31 -15.98 -17.18
CA GLU A 197 38.90 -16.57 -15.88
C GLU A 197 38.80 -15.64 -14.64
N ASN A 198 39.33 -14.42 -14.67
CA ASN A 198 39.41 -13.53 -13.52
C ASN A 198 38.13 -12.73 -13.21
N GLU A 199 37.10 -12.73 -14.07
CA GLU A 199 35.81 -12.09 -13.75
C GLU A 199 34.84 -13.02 -12.99
N ILE A 200 35.09 -14.33 -12.98
CA ILE A 200 34.19 -15.34 -12.37
C ILE A 200 34.47 -15.53 -10.86
N LEU A 201 35.67 -15.19 -10.39
CA LEU A 201 36.12 -15.48 -9.02
C LEU A 201 35.62 -14.52 -7.93
N GLY A 202 34.77 -13.54 -8.26
CA GLY A 202 34.18 -12.62 -7.28
C GLY A 202 33.03 -13.18 -6.44
N ILE A 203 32.52 -14.38 -6.75
CA ILE A 203 31.18 -14.83 -6.29
C ILE A 203 31.22 -15.81 -5.10
N SER A 204 32.37 -16.17 -4.53
CA SER A 204 32.36 -17.09 -3.37
C SER A 204 33.45 -16.82 -2.35
N ARG A 205 33.06 -16.19 -1.23
CA ARG A 205 33.68 -16.39 0.10
C ARG A 205 32.84 -15.73 1.20
N GLY A 206 32.30 -16.55 2.12
CA GLY A 206 31.78 -16.09 3.41
C GLY A 206 30.76 -17.03 4.06
N ILE A 207 31.23 -18.09 4.72
CA ILE A 207 30.48 -18.96 5.65
C ILE A 207 30.76 -18.47 7.09
N SER A 208 29.74 -18.35 7.97
CA SER A 208 29.68 -18.92 9.35
C SER A 208 28.56 -18.33 10.25
N GLU A 209 27.84 -19.23 10.96
CA GLU A 209 27.21 -19.26 12.32
C GLU A 209 27.13 -17.96 13.18
N GLU A 210 26.20 -17.66 14.11
CA GLU A 210 25.28 -18.43 14.99
C GLU A 210 24.22 -17.49 15.69
N THR A 211 23.01 -18.01 16.00
CA THR A 211 21.99 -17.78 17.08
C THR A 211 21.69 -16.41 17.79
N GLN A 212 20.39 -16.03 17.98
CA GLN A 212 19.50 -16.26 19.17
C GLN A 212 18.37 -15.20 19.43
N ASN A 213 17.11 -15.70 19.58
CA ASN A 213 15.87 -15.30 20.32
C ASN A 213 15.45 -13.84 20.66
N TRP A 214 14.14 -13.54 20.48
CA TRP A 214 13.28 -12.84 21.47
C TRP A 214 11.74 -13.09 21.30
N VAL A 215 10.98 -12.98 22.41
CA VAL A 215 9.59 -13.44 22.71
C VAL A 215 8.58 -12.25 22.70
N PRO A 216 7.24 -12.44 22.52
CA PRO A 216 6.30 -11.35 22.23
C PRO A 216 5.65 -10.70 23.48
N SER A 217 5.13 -9.48 23.34
CA SER A 217 4.35 -8.78 24.38
C SER A 217 2.94 -8.39 23.91
N GLU A 218 1.94 -8.73 24.73
CA GLU A 218 0.50 -8.49 24.55
C GLU A 218 -0.02 -7.14 25.13
N PHE A 219 -1.28 -6.82 24.76
CA PHE A 219 -2.34 -5.98 25.39
C PHE A 219 -2.45 -4.47 25.03
N PRO A 220 -3.64 -3.80 25.20
CA PRO A 220 -5.00 -4.27 25.57
C PRO A 220 -6.18 -3.78 24.67
N ARG A 221 -7.39 -4.26 25.01
CA ARG A 221 -8.73 -3.88 24.51
C ARG A 221 -9.19 -2.48 24.98
N ASN A 222 -9.77 -1.67 24.09
CA ASN A 222 -11.08 -0.97 24.20
C ASN A 222 -11.32 -0.01 23.01
N ILE A 223 -12.57 0.04 22.50
CA ILE A 223 -13.06 0.78 21.29
C ILE A 223 -13.64 2.15 21.67
N PRO A 224 -13.55 3.16 20.78
CA PRO A 224 -14.70 4.00 20.41
C PRO A 224 -14.95 4.09 18.88
N THR A 225 -16.21 4.32 18.49
CA THR A 225 -16.72 4.52 17.12
C THR A 225 -16.28 5.86 16.49
N GLU A 226 -15.01 5.93 16.09
CA GLU A 226 -14.38 6.93 15.23
C GLU A 226 -13.17 6.24 14.57
N PHE A 227 -13.06 6.19 13.24
CA PHE A 227 -11.86 5.62 12.63
C PHE A 227 -10.76 6.68 12.48
N ARG A 228 -9.81 6.61 13.40
CA ARG A 228 -8.49 7.27 13.36
C ARG A 228 -7.48 6.27 12.80
N GLY A 229 -7.09 6.43 11.55
CA GLY A 229 -5.89 5.75 11.04
C GLY A 229 -4.64 6.47 11.55
N ASN A 230 -4.06 6.02 12.67
CA ASN A 230 -2.69 6.40 13.04
C ASN A 230 -1.73 5.32 12.55
N ILE A 231 -0.76 5.71 11.73
CA ILE A 231 0.24 4.80 11.16
C ILE A 231 1.58 5.10 11.83
N ASN A 232 2.08 4.15 12.64
CA ASN A 232 3.28 4.34 13.45
C ASN A 232 4.56 4.03 12.65
N PRO A 233 5.70 4.71 12.94
CA PRO A 233 7.01 4.49 12.30
C PRO A 233 7.73 3.16 12.61
N SER A 234 7.28 2.35 13.57
CA SER A 234 8.07 1.22 14.10
C SER A 234 7.78 -0.16 13.47
N GLU A 235 6.89 -0.27 12.50
CA GLU A 235 6.44 -1.59 12.01
C GLU A 235 7.20 -2.10 10.77
N TYR A 236 7.90 -1.27 9.99
CA TYR A 236 8.26 -1.57 8.59
C TYR A 236 9.31 -2.68 8.37
N SER A 237 8.84 -3.82 7.87
CA SER A 237 9.54 -4.73 6.96
C SER A 237 8.60 -5.00 5.78
N GLU A 238 9.08 -5.57 4.68
CA GLU A 238 8.41 -5.63 3.35
C GLU A 238 6.91 -5.93 3.25
N GLU A 239 6.32 -6.56 4.24
CA GLU A 239 4.87 -6.76 4.32
C GLU A 239 4.07 -5.45 4.57
N ILE A 240 4.73 -4.31 4.86
CA ILE A 240 4.12 -3.12 5.50
C ILE A 240 4.10 -1.90 4.57
N THR A 241 4.08 -2.12 3.25
CA THR A 241 3.47 -1.11 2.36
C THR A 241 1.95 -1.07 2.55
N ARG A 242 1.38 -2.18 3.03
CA ARG A 242 -0.05 -2.35 3.28
C ARG A 242 -0.35 -2.22 4.77
N LYS A 243 -1.33 -1.39 5.09
CA LYS A 243 -1.94 -1.38 6.42
C LYS A 243 -3.43 -1.61 6.29
N ASN A 244 -3.93 -2.65 6.96
CA ASN A 244 -5.38 -2.85 7.03
C ASN A 244 -6.00 -1.75 7.89
N VAL A 245 -7.04 -1.10 7.34
CA VAL A 245 -7.80 -0.08 8.04
C VAL A 245 -9.23 -0.54 8.18
N PHE A 246 -9.71 -0.49 9.43
CA PHE A 246 -11.06 -0.87 9.80
C PHE A 246 -12.13 0.13 9.32
N LEU A 247 -13.32 -0.38 9.06
CA LEU A 247 -14.47 0.36 8.56
C LEU A 247 -15.34 1.00 9.63
N GLY A 248 -15.62 2.29 9.44
CA GLY A 248 -16.66 3.04 10.14
C GLY A 248 -18.04 2.74 9.61
N LYS A 249 -18.79 1.89 10.32
CA LYS A 249 -20.22 1.66 10.02
C LYS A 249 -21.08 2.66 10.78
N ASN A 250 -21.82 3.49 10.05
CA ASN A 250 -22.89 4.31 10.60
C ASN A 250 -24.24 3.75 10.16
N ARG A 251 -25.07 3.33 11.12
CA ARG A 251 -26.49 3.03 10.88
C ARG A 251 -27.25 4.34 10.66
#